data_AF-A0A1W5D8A1-F1
#
_entry.id   AF-A0A1W5D8A1-F1
#
_cell.length_a   1.000
_cell.length_b   1.000
_cell.length_c   1.000
_cell.angle_alpha   90.00
_cell.angle_beta   90.00
_cell.angle_gamma   90.00
#
_symmetry.space_group_name_H-M   'P 1'
#
loop_
_entity.id
_entity.type
_entity.pdbx_description
1 polymer ?
#
loop_
_entity_poly.entity_id
_entity_poly.type
_entity_poly.pdbx_seq_one_letter_code
_entity_poly.pdbx_strand_id
1 'polypeptide(L)' 'METEVPFDMLVVGVGAENATFGIPGVREHSCFLKEVSDAQKIRKQIMDCVETATFKDQSPEEVKRLLHMVVVGG' A
#
# COMPACT_ATOMS: atom_id res chain seq x y z
N MET A 1 27.01 14.05 9.06
CA MET A 1 26.79 15.50 9.05
C MET A 1 25.59 15.74 9.93
N GLU A 2 25.79 16.24 11.14
CA GLU A 2 24.71 16.55 12.07
C GLU A 2 24.28 18.00 11.84
N THR A 3 22.98 18.21 11.71
CA THR A 3 22.38 19.54 11.56
C THR A 3 21.54 19.80 12.80
N GLU A 4 21.91 20.81 13.58
CA GLU A 4 21.17 21.23 14.77
C GLU A 4 20.24 22.41 14.42
N VAL A 5 19.00 22.37 14.90
CA VAL A 5 18.01 23.44 14.74
C VAL A 5 17.56 23.89 16.13
N PRO A 6 17.94 25.08 16.62
CA PRO A 6 17.56 25.55 17.94
C PRO A 6 16.09 26.00 17.99
N PHE A 7 15.45 25.84 19.14
CA PHE A 7 14.07 26.26 19.40
C PHE A 7 13.91 26.68 20.86
N ASP A 8 13.05 27.68 21.12
CA ASP A 8 12.69 28.07 22.49
C ASP A 8 11.61 27.12 23.07
N MET A 9 10.70 26.65 22.22
CA MET A 9 9.69 25.65 22.52
C MET A 9 9.49 24.74 21.31
N LEU A 10 9.40 23.43 21.52
CA LEU A 10 9.18 22.43 20.48
C LEU A 10 7.86 21.70 20.71
N VAL A 11 7.05 21.61 19.66
CA VAL A 11 5.85 20.76 19.61
C VAL A 11 6.09 19.68 18.55
N VAL A 12 5.98 18.42 18.95
CA VAL A 12 6.23 17.27 18.06
C VAL A 12 4.89 16.71 17.58
N GLY A 13 4.64 16.83 16.27
CA GLY A 13 3.41 16.39 15.61
C GLY A 13 3.67 15.48 14.41
N VAL A 14 4.70 14.62 14.47
CA VAL A 14 5.15 13.79 13.34
C VAL A 14 4.22 12.62 12.98
N GLY A 15 3.20 12.36 13.78
CA GLY A 15 2.23 11.28 13.55
C GLY A 15 2.79 9.89 13.85
N ALA A 16 2.35 8.90 13.08
CA ALA A 16 2.72 7.49 13.25
C ALA A 16 2.73 6.76 11.91
N GLU A 17 3.55 5.72 11.80
CA GLU A 17 3.67 4.85 10.61
C GLU A 17 2.73 3.64 10.65
N ASN A 18 2.64 2.95 9.52
CA ASN A 18 1.88 1.71 9.38
C ASN A 18 2.50 0.57 10.21
N ALA A 19 1.69 -0.07 11.05
CA ALA A 19 2.10 -1.22 11.83
C ALA A 19 1.89 -2.52 11.03
N THR A 20 2.98 -3.27 10.81
CA THR A 20 2.94 -4.61 10.18
C THR A 20 2.74 -5.74 11.20
N PHE A 21 2.84 -5.42 12.50
CA PHE A 21 2.78 -6.37 13.62
C PHE A 21 3.76 -7.56 13.49
N GLY A 22 4.84 -7.40 12.73
CA GLY A 22 5.82 -8.47 12.48
C GLY A 22 5.31 -9.59 11.57
N ILE A 23 4.15 -9.43 10.93
CA ILE A 23 3.57 -10.43 10.03
C ILE A 23 4.42 -10.49 8.74
N PRO A 24 5.03 -11.64 8.41
CA PRO A 24 5.85 -11.77 7.21
C PRO A 24 5.05 -11.48 5.94
N GLY A 25 5.64 -10.75 4.99
CA GLY A 25 5.03 -10.48 3.69
C GLY A 25 4.11 -9.25 3.66
N VAL A 26 3.70 -8.68 4.81
CA VAL A 26 2.82 -7.49 4.81
C VAL A 26 3.54 -6.30 4.18
N ARG A 27 4.80 -6.05 4.54
CA ARG A 27 5.55 -4.90 4.01
C ARG A 27 5.87 -5.07 2.53
N GLU A 28 6.05 -6.31 2.08
CA GLU A 28 6.50 -6.67 0.75
C GLU A 28 5.35 -6.78 -0.27
N HIS A 29 4.19 -7.28 0.16
CA HIS A 29 3.09 -7.68 -0.73
C HIS A 29 1.79 -6.89 -0.56
N SER A 30 1.64 -6.12 0.52
CA SER A 30 0.42 -5.32 0.73
C SER A 30 0.55 -3.90 0.16
N CYS A 31 -0.60 -3.27 -0.04
CA CYS A 31 -0.68 -1.82 -0.17
C CYS A 31 -1.17 -1.23 1.14
N PHE A 32 -0.45 -0.25 1.66
CA PHE A 32 -0.94 0.60 2.74
C PHE A 32 -1.89 1.66 2.20
N LEU A 33 -2.58 2.37 3.09
CA LEU A 33 -3.45 3.50 2.77
C LEU A 33 -3.29 4.57 3.87
N LYS A 34 -2.13 5.23 3.89
CA LYS A 34 -1.79 6.28 4.87
C LYS A 34 -1.65 7.65 4.22
N GLU A 35 -0.98 7.69 3.08
CA GLU A 35 -0.66 8.90 2.33
C GLU A 35 -1.39 8.94 0.98
N VAL A 36 -1.40 10.11 0.32
CA VAL A 36 -2.03 10.27 -1.00
C VAL A 36 -1.41 9.35 -2.06
N SER A 37 -0.09 9.17 -2.01
CA SER A 37 0.66 8.29 -2.92
C SER A 37 0.22 6.83 -2.79
N ASP A 38 -0.19 6.40 -1.59
CA ASP A 38 -0.69 5.05 -1.37
C ASP A 38 -2.01 4.80 -2.12
N ALA A 39 -2.94 5.75 -2.06
CA ALA A 39 -4.21 5.66 -2.78
C ALA A 39 -4.01 5.60 -4.30
N GLN A 40 -3.05 6.38 -4.82
CA GLN A 40 -2.66 6.34 -6.23
C GLN A 40 -2.07 4.98 -6.62
N LYS A 41 -1.23 4.39 -5.76
CA LYS A 41 -0.66 3.05 -5.97
C LYS A 41 -1.73 1.97 -6.00
N ILE A 42 -2.67 1.98 -5.04
CA ILE A 42 -3.81 1.05 -5.00
C ILE A 42 -4.61 1.16 -6.30
N ARG A 43 -4.99 2.38 -6.70
CA ARG A 43 -5.74 2.60 -7.94
C ARG A 43 -5.00 2.01 -9.15
N LYS A 44 -3.71 2.29 -9.27
CA LYS A 44 -2.89 1.76 -10.37
C LYS A 44 -2.90 0.24 -10.37
N GLN A 45 -2.61 -0.40 -9.24
CA GLN A 45 -2.55 -1.86 -9.14
C GLN A 45 -3.91 -2.52 -9.45
N ILE A 46 -5.02 -1.92 -9.02
CA ILE A 46 -6.36 -2.39 -9.38
C ILE A 46 -6.57 -2.33 -10.90
N MET A 47 -6.22 -1.21 -11.53
CA MET A 47 -6.35 -1.07 -12.98
C MET A 47 -5.47 -2.08 -13.73
N ASP A 48 -4.21 -2.24 -13.32
CA ASP A 48 -3.27 -3.20 -13.91
C ASP A 48 -3.84 -4.64 -13.82
N CYS A 49 -4.43 -5.02 -12.68
CA CYS A 49 -5.09 -6.32 -12.52
C CYS A 49 -6.30 -6.51 -13.46
N VAL A 50 -7.15 -5.49 -13.58
CA VAL A 50 -8.33 -5.52 -14.45
C VAL A 50 -7.92 -5.65 -15.91
N GLU A 51 -6.97 -4.83 -16.36
CA GLU A 51 -6.44 -4.88 -17.72
C GLU A 51 -5.81 -6.25 -18.03
N THR A 52 -4.98 -6.77 -17.13
CA THR A 52 -4.34 -8.09 -17.28
C THR A 52 -5.37 -9.23 -17.32
N ALA A 53 -6.48 -9.11 -16.58
CA ALA A 53 -7.55 -10.10 -16.60
C ALA A 53 -8.30 -10.14 -17.95
N THR A 54 -8.20 -9.09 -18.78
CA THR A 54 -8.84 -9.04 -20.10
C THR A 54 -8.02 -9.68 -21.23
N PHE A 55 -6.77 -10.08 -20.95
CA PHE A 55 -5.90 -10.65 -21.98
C PHE A 55 -6.46 -11.97 -22.54
N LYS A 56 -6.24 -12.17 -23.83
CA LYS A 56 -6.62 -13.40 -24.52
C LYS A 56 -5.88 -14.59 -23.90
N ASP A 57 -6.57 -15.73 -23.83
CA ASP A 57 -6.03 -17.01 -23.34
C ASP A 57 -5.75 -17.04 -21.83
N GLN A 58 -6.29 -16.10 -21.05
CA GLN A 58 -6.22 -16.14 -19.60
C GLN A 58 -7.10 -17.26 -19.04
N SER A 59 -6.58 -18.05 -18.10
CA SER A 59 -7.37 -19.12 -17.48
C SER A 59 -8.45 -18.54 -16.55
N PRO A 60 -9.60 -19.23 -16.38
CA PRO A 60 -10.62 -18.79 -15.42
C PRO A 60 -10.09 -18.62 -13.99
N GLU A 61 -9.14 -19.47 -13.58
CA GLU A 61 -8.49 -19.40 -12.26
C GLU A 61 -7.66 -18.14 -12.10
N GLU A 62 -6.95 -17.72 -13.16
CA GLU A 62 -6.09 -16.55 -13.13
C GLU A 62 -6.91 -15.26 -13.16
N VAL A 63 -7.99 -15.21 -13.96
CA VAL A 63 -8.96 -14.10 -13.91
C VAL A 63 -9.54 -13.95 -12.50
N LYS A 64 -9.94 -15.07 -11.88
CA LYS A 64 -10.45 -15.07 -10.50
C LYS A 64 -9.40 -14.55 -9.51
N ARG A 65 -8.12 -14.93 -9.67
CA ARG A 65 -7.01 -14.48 -8.82
C ARG A 65 -6.75 -12.98 -8.97
N LEU A 66 -6.69 -12.47 -10.19
CA LEU A 66 -6.42 -11.05 -10.48
C LEU A 66 -7.52 -10.12 -9.95
N LEU A 67 -8.77 -10.57 -9.99
CA LEU A 67 -9.93 -9.79 -9.56
C LEU A 67 -10.31 -10.02 -8.09
N HIS A 68 -9.51 -10.78 -7.34
CA HIS A 68 -9.73 -11.02 -5.92
C HIS A 68 -8.96 -9.99 -5.08
N MET A 69 -9.68 -9.26 -4.22
CA MET A 69 -9.11 -8.25 -3.33
C MET A 69 -9.38 -8.61 -1.87
N VAL A 70 -8.41 -8.32 -1.00
CA VAL A 70 -8.52 -8.50 0.46
C VAL A 70 -8.22 -7.16 1.12
N VAL A 71 -9.14 -6.70 1.97
CA VAL A 71 -8.95 -5.52 2.81
C VAL A 71 -8.78 -6.00 4.25
N VAL A 72 -7.70 -5.56 4.90
CA VAL A 72 -7.38 -5.91 6.28
C VAL A 72 -7.55 -4.66 7.15
N GLY A 73 -8.38 -4.75 8.17
CA GLY A 73 -8.83 -3.61 8.98
C GLY A 73 -10.32 -3.36 8.75
N GLY A 74 -11.09 -3.30 9.83
CA GLY A 74 -12.54 -3.06 9.83
C GLY A 74 -12.89 -1.73 10.48
#